data_AF-A0A351F867-F1
#
_entry.id   AF-A0A351F867-F1
#
_cell.length_a   1.000
_cell.length_b   1.000
_cell.length_c   1.000
_cell.angle_alpha   90.00
_cell.angle_beta   90.00
_cell.angle_gamma   90.00
#
_symmetry.space_group_name_H-M   'P 1'
#
loop_
_entity.id
_entity.type
_entity.pdbx_description
1 polymer ?
#
loop_
_entity_poly.entity_id
_entity_poly.type
_entity_poly.pdbx_seq_one_letter_code
_entity_poly.pdbx_strand_id
1 'polypeptide(L)'
;MAFGIFKKFNFGLKKTRESMSGAIDAAISENEDITDQLYDDLEEILIMGDVGMNTSAEICERLREYVSKHHLKKSSQVKGAIKEIVAEMLEGGEEMSLITLPSVILVIGVNGVGKTT
;
A
#
# COMPACT_ATOMS: atom_id res chain seq x y z
N MET A 1 -15.58 13.74 -15.45
CA MET A 1 -14.37 13.08 -15.99
C MET A 1 -13.65 12.24 -14.93
N ALA A 2 -13.38 12.77 -13.73
CA ALA A 2 -12.75 12.04 -12.61
C ALA A 2 -13.46 10.71 -12.21
N PHE A 3 -14.79 10.69 -12.15
CA PHE A 3 -15.57 9.50 -11.75
C PHE A 3 -15.32 8.26 -12.65
N GLY A 4 -15.00 8.47 -13.92
CA GLY A 4 -14.69 7.38 -14.86
C GLY A 4 -13.29 6.79 -14.64
N ILE A 5 -12.31 7.61 -14.27
CA ILE A 5 -10.93 7.20 -14.02
C ILE A 5 -10.85 6.41 -12.72
N PHE A 6 -11.45 6.91 -11.63
CA PHE A 6 -11.55 6.17 -10.36
C PHE A 6 -12.24 4.81 -10.51
N LYS A 7 -13.29 4.73 -11.33
CA LYS A 7 -13.98 3.46 -11.60
C LYS A 7 -13.06 2.45 -12.32
N LYS A 8 -12.23 2.90 -13.27
CA LYS A 8 -11.25 2.04 -13.96
C LYS A 8 -10.15 1.56 -13.00
N PHE A 9 -9.60 2.44 -12.17
CA PHE A 9 -8.61 2.06 -11.16
C PHE A 9 -9.17 1.05 -10.16
N ASN A 10 -10.35 1.33 -9.59
CA ASN A 10 -10.98 0.43 -8.64
C ASN A 10 -11.30 -0.95 -9.25
N PHE A 11 -11.65 -0.98 -10.54
CA PHE A 11 -11.85 -2.25 -11.25
C PHE A 11 -10.52 -3.00 -11.49
N GLY A 12 -9.48 -2.31 -11.97
CA GLY A 12 -8.17 -2.92 -12.23
C GLY A 12 -7.48 -3.45 -10.97
N LEU A 13 -7.68 -2.79 -9.83
CA LEU A 13 -7.11 -3.17 -8.54
C LEU A 13 -7.98 -4.14 -7.73
N LYS A 14 -9.16 -4.52 -8.24
CA LYS A 14 -10.17 -5.28 -7.48
C LYS A 14 -9.60 -6.56 -6.87
N LYS A 15 -8.88 -7.35 -7.67
CA LYS A 15 -8.35 -8.66 -7.25
C LYS A 15 -7.31 -8.52 -6.12
N THR A 16 -6.33 -7.61 -6.30
CA THR A 16 -5.31 -7.32 -5.28
C THR A 16 -5.95 -6.80 -4.00
N ARG A 17 -6.90 -5.85 -4.12
CA ARG A 17 -7.61 -5.28 -2.98
C ARG A 17 -8.38 -6.35 -2.19
N GLU A 18 -9.10 -7.24 -2.87
CA GLU A 18 -9.88 -8.29 -2.20
C GLU A 18 -8.98 -9.31 -1.49
N SER A 19 -7.88 -9.72 -2.14
CA SER A 19 -6.90 -10.62 -1.54
C SER A 19 -6.22 -10.02 -0.31
N MET A 20 -5.66 -8.81 -0.45
CA MET A 20 -4.94 -8.16 0.65
C MET A 20 -5.86 -7.75 1.79
N SER A 21 -7.03 -7.16 1.48
CA SER A 21 -8.00 -6.78 2.51
C SER A 21 -8.47 -8.00 3.29
N GLY A 22 -8.76 -9.11 2.60
CA GLY A 22 -9.22 -10.34 3.27
C GLY A 22 -8.16 -10.91 4.21
N ALA A 23 -6.89 -10.96 3.79
CA ALA A 23 -5.80 -11.45 4.63
C ALA A 23 -5.59 -10.56 5.87
N ILE A 24 -5.58 -9.23 5.70
CA ILE A 24 -5.45 -8.28 6.82
C ILE A 24 -6.65 -8.40 7.77
N ASP A 25 -7.87 -8.52 7.25
CA ASP A 25 -9.08 -8.67 8.07
C ASP A 25 -9.05 -9.98 8.88
N ALA A 26 -8.50 -11.06 8.30
CA ALA A 26 -8.31 -12.32 9.00
C ALA A 26 -7.31 -12.19 10.15
N ALA A 27 -6.11 -11.66 9.90
CA ALA A 27 -5.09 -11.45 10.94
C ALA A 27 -5.60 -10.56 12.09
N ILE A 28 -6.35 -9.50 11.77
CA ILE A 28 -6.99 -8.63 12.77
C ILE A 28 -8.07 -9.37 13.56
N SER A 29 -8.80 -10.30 12.94
CA SER A 29 -9.86 -11.05 13.62
C SER A 29 -9.30 -12.14 14.53
N GLU A 30 -8.14 -12.70 14.19
CA GLU A 30 -7.43 -13.69 15.01
C GLU A 30 -6.74 -13.06 16.24
N ASN A 31 -6.42 -11.76 16.16
CA ASN A 31 -5.77 -11.01 17.22
C ASN A 31 -6.71 -9.93 17.80
N GLU A 32 -7.34 -10.18 18.95
CA GLU A 32 -8.27 -9.20 19.57
C GLU A 32 -7.56 -7.91 20.02
N ASP A 33 -6.34 -8.06 20.55
CA ASP A 33 -5.45 -6.98 20.97
C ASP A 33 -4.31 -6.77 19.97
N ILE A 34 -3.65 -5.62 20.06
CA ILE A 34 -2.47 -5.32 19.25
C ILE A 34 -1.25 -5.93 19.95
N THR A 35 -0.79 -7.08 19.45
CA THR A 35 0.33 -7.86 19.98
C THR A 35 1.48 -7.92 18.98
N ASP A 36 2.66 -8.40 19.41
CA ASP A 36 3.78 -8.66 18.51
C ASP A 36 3.41 -9.64 17.38
N GLN A 37 2.59 -10.65 17.68
CA GLN A 37 2.09 -11.61 16.70
C GLN A 37 1.31 -10.93 15.57
N LEU A 38 0.44 -9.96 15.90
CA LEU A 38 -0.30 -9.22 14.87
C LEU A 38 0.64 -8.48 13.91
N TYR A 39 1.74 -7.91 14.41
CA TYR A 39 2.71 -7.23 13.55
C TYR A 39 3.45 -8.21 12.64
N ASP A 40 3.83 -9.37 13.15
CA ASP A 40 4.51 -10.42 12.38
C ASP A 40 3.57 -10.96 11.27
N ASP A 41 2.31 -11.24 11.60
CA ASP A 41 1.29 -11.69 10.64
C ASP A 41 1.08 -10.66 9.53
N LEU A 42 0.99 -9.37 9.90
CA LEU A 42 0.83 -8.28 8.95
C LEU A 42 2.05 -8.13 8.03
N GLU A 43 3.27 -8.26 8.56
CA GLU A 43 4.48 -8.20 7.76
C GLU A 43 4.52 -9.33 6.73
N GLU A 44 4.19 -10.56 7.14
CA GLU A 44 4.12 -11.72 6.24
C GLU A 44 3.08 -11.48 5.13
N ILE A 45 1.89 -10.99 5.49
CA ILE A 45 0.82 -10.66 4.52
C ILE A 45 1.29 -9.62 3.51
N LEU A 46 2.00 -8.57 3.95
CA LEU A 46 2.52 -7.54 3.05
C LEU A 46 3.59 -8.12 2.11
N ILE A 47 4.49 -8.98 2.62
CA ILE A 47 5.51 -9.66 1.81
C ILE A 47 4.85 -10.54 0.75
N MET A 48 3.85 -11.36 1.12
CA MET A 48 3.08 -12.18 0.18
C MET A 48 2.29 -11.34 -0.84
N GLY A 49 2.00 -10.09 -0.50
CA GLY A 49 1.32 -9.12 -1.36
C GLY A 49 2.24 -8.34 -2.31
N ASP A 50 3.47 -8.81 -2.55
CA ASP A 50 4.48 -8.18 -3.41
C ASP A 50 4.96 -6.79 -2.94
N VAL A 51 4.78 -6.43 -1.66
CA VAL A 51 5.29 -5.16 -1.10
C VAL A 51 6.82 -5.20 -0.91
N GLY A 52 7.36 -6.40 -0.70
CA GLY A 52 8.79 -6.65 -0.50
C GLY A 52 9.23 -6.48 0.96
N MET A 53 10.25 -7.24 1.36
CA MET A 53 10.71 -7.38 2.75
C MET A 53 10.99 -6.03 3.44
N ASN A 54 11.83 -5.17 2.85
CA ASN A 54 12.23 -3.91 3.48
C ASN A 54 11.04 -2.97 3.70
N THR A 55 10.19 -2.83 2.68
CA THR A 55 9.03 -1.94 2.73
C THR A 55 7.99 -2.46 3.72
N SER A 56 7.76 -3.78 3.78
CA SER A 56 6.86 -4.39 4.76
C SER A 56 7.33 -4.15 6.19
N ALA A 57 8.62 -4.36 6.47
CA ALA A 57 9.20 -4.09 7.78
C ALA A 57 9.08 -2.60 8.16
N GLU A 58 9.32 -1.69 7.22
CA GLU A 58 9.16 -0.26 7.44
C GLU A 58 7.69 0.12 7.75
N ILE A 59 6.72 -0.46 7.04
CA ILE A 59 5.30 -0.23 7.31
C ILE A 59 4.94 -0.71 8.72
N CYS A 60 5.40 -1.90 9.13
CA CYS A 60 5.14 -2.44 10.46
C CYS A 60 5.78 -1.60 11.57
N GLU A 61 7.00 -1.09 11.37
CA GLU A 61 7.66 -0.20 12.33
C GLU A 61 6.90 1.12 12.49
N ARG A 62 6.55 1.77 11.37
CA ARG A 62 5.70 2.98 11.40
C ARG A 62 4.35 2.72 12.06
N LEU A 63 3.78 1.52 11.88
CA LEU A 63 2.55 1.12 12.53
C LEU A 63 2.71 0.98 14.04
N ARG A 64 3.82 0.41 14.53
CA ARG A 64 4.14 0.36 15.98
C ARG A 64 4.21 1.77 16.57
N GLU A 65 4.90 2.68 15.90
CA GLU A 65 4.97 4.10 16.30
C GLU A 65 3.60 4.78 16.30
N TYR A 66 2.81 4.57 15.23
CA TYR A 66 1.46 5.13 15.09
C TYR A 66 0.55 4.63 16.21
N VAL A 67 0.51 3.32 16.46
CA VAL A 67 -0.30 2.70 17.52
C VAL A 67 0.04 3.30 18.88
N SER A 68 1.33 3.45 19.17
CA SER A 68 1.83 4.04 20.43
C SER A 68 1.41 5.51 20.55
N LYS A 69 1.67 6.32 19.53
CA LYS A 69 1.34 7.75 19.50
C LYS A 69 -0.16 8.01 19.65
N HIS A 70 -0.98 7.22 18.96
CA HIS A 70 -2.44 7.38 18.93
C HIS A 70 -3.17 6.55 19.99
N HIS A 71 -2.45 5.81 20.82
CA HIS A 71 -2.98 4.96 21.89
C HIS A 71 -4.06 4.01 21.39
N LEU A 72 -3.84 3.40 20.22
CA LEU A 72 -4.79 2.44 19.65
C LEU A 72 -4.86 1.20 20.54
N LYS A 73 -6.06 0.75 20.84
CA LYS A 73 -6.29 -0.39 21.76
C LYS A 73 -6.87 -1.61 21.08
N LYS A 74 -7.50 -1.44 19.92
CA LYS A 74 -8.18 -2.52 19.22
C LYS A 74 -7.52 -2.78 17.88
N SER A 75 -7.29 -4.04 17.57
CA SER A 75 -6.76 -4.49 16.28
C SER A 75 -7.62 -4.01 15.11
N SER A 76 -8.94 -3.84 15.30
CA SER A 76 -9.84 -3.30 14.27
C SER A 76 -9.50 -1.88 13.79
N GLN A 77 -8.70 -1.12 14.56
CA GLN A 77 -8.22 0.21 14.18
C GLN A 77 -6.95 0.15 13.31
N VAL A 78 -6.22 -0.97 13.34
CA VAL A 78 -4.91 -1.14 12.68
C VAL A 78 -5.00 -1.00 11.16
N LYS A 79 -6.05 -1.54 10.55
CA LYS A 79 -6.26 -1.43 9.09
C LYS A 79 -6.41 0.02 8.62
N GLY A 80 -6.97 0.90 9.46
CA GLY A 80 -7.04 2.33 9.19
C GLY A 80 -5.65 2.96 9.19
N ALA A 81 -4.88 2.69 10.25
CA ALA A 81 -3.51 3.19 10.39
C ALA A 81 -2.58 2.75 9.25
N ILE A 82 -2.64 1.48 8.82
CA ILE A 82 -1.85 1.00 7.67
C ILE A 82 -2.17 1.80 6.40
N LYS A 83 -3.45 2.11 6.15
CA LYS A 83 -3.84 2.90 4.97
C LYS A 83 -3.26 4.31 5.00
N GLU A 84 -3.27 4.95 6.17
CA GLU A 84 -2.69 6.28 6.36
C GLU A 84 -1.18 6.26 6.13
N ILE A 85 -0.47 5.32 6.77
CA ILE A 85 0.99 5.15 6.61
C ILE A 85 1.37 4.93 5.14
N VAL A 86 0.69 4.02 4.44
CA VAL A 86 0.98 3.75 3.03
C VAL A 86 0.65 4.95 2.14
N ALA A 87 -0.43 5.68 2.43
CA ALA A 87 -0.77 6.88 1.68
C ALA A 87 0.30 7.97 1.85
N GLU A 88 0.80 8.17 3.07
CA GLU A 88 1.90 9.11 3.36
C GLU A 88 3.21 8.70 2.68
N MET A 89 3.53 7.40 2.65
CA MET A 89 4.72 6.89 1.96
C MET A 89 4.70 7.14 0.45
N LEU A 90 3.50 7.21 -0.14
CA LEU A 90 3.28 7.47 -1.56
C LEU A 90 3.12 8.96 -1.87
N GLU A 91 3.15 9.85 -0.87
CA GLU A 91 2.95 11.27 -1.08
C GLU A 91 4.22 11.94 -1.64
N GLY A 92 4.05 12.72 -2.72
CA GLY A 92 5.10 13.54 -3.32
C GLY A 92 5.82 12.89 -4.51
N GLY A 93 6.57 13.69 -5.26
CA GLY A 93 7.43 13.21 -6.36
C GLY A 93 6.72 12.84 -7.67
N GLU A 94 5.39 13.00 -7.76
CA GLU A 94 4.61 12.54 -8.92
C GLU A 94 4.49 13.55 -10.07
N GLU A 95 4.97 14.79 -9.91
CA GLU A 95 4.86 15.79 -10.98
C GLU A 95 5.93 15.57 -12.06
N MET A 96 5.47 15.13 -13.22
CA MET A 96 6.25 15.17 -14.45
C MET A 96 6.36 16.63 -14.91
N SER A 97 7.37 17.35 -14.40
CA SER A 97 7.66 18.74 -14.75
C SER A 97 8.17 18.86 -16.19
N LEU A 98 7.27 18.75 -17.17
CA LEU A 98 7.56 18.91 -18.59
C LEU A 98 7.70 20.41 -18.92
N ILE A 99 8.91 20.94 -18.76
CA ILE A 99 9.21 22.39 -18.88
C ILE A 99 9.70 22.83 -20.27
N THR A 100 9.88 21.90 -21.21
CA THR A 100 10.50 22.18 -22.53
C THR A 100 9.50 22.06 -23.68
N LEU A 101 9.74 22.79 -24.77
CA LEU A 101 8.96 22.73 -26.02
C LEU A 101 9.90 22.48 -27.22
N PRO A 102 9.83 21.29 -27.88
CA PRO A 102 9.05 20.12 -27.49
C PRO A 102 9.62 19.43 -26.25
N SER A 103 8.76 18.81 -25.45
CA SER A 103 9.20 17.86 -24.42
C SER A 103 9.49 16.52 -25.05
N VAL A 104 10.66 15.94 -24.75
CA VAL A 104 11.10 14.64 -25.26
C VAL A 104 11.02 13.62 -24.14
N ILE A 105 10.18 12.59 -24.31
CA ILE A 105 10.02 11.48 -23.36
C ILE A 105 10.68 10.24 -23.97
N LEU A 106 11.71 9.71 -23.31
CA LEU A 106 12.38 8.47 -23.69
C LEU A 106 11.85 7.31 -22.84
N VAL A 107 11.12 6.37 -23.45
CA VAL A 107 10.56 5.19 -22.77
C VAL A 107 11.53 4.01 -22.92
N ILE A 108 12.05 3.47 -21.81
CA ILE A 108 13.04 2.38 -21.78
C ILE A 108 12.55 1.17 -20.95
N GLY A 109 13.15 0.00 -21.18
CA GLY A 109 12.85 -1.25 -20.43
C GLY A 109 12.97 -2.51 -21.29
N VAL A 110 12.91 -3.69 -20.66
CA VAL A 110 13.09 -4.99 -21.34
C VAL A 110 11.92 -5.34 -22.27
N ASN A 111 12.09 -6.32 -23.15
CA ASN A 111 11.01 -6.75 -24.07
C ASN A 111 9.83 -7.35 -23.29
N GLY A 112 8.59 -7.06 -23.73
CA GLY A 112 7.36 -7.64 -23.16
C GLY A 112 6.68 -6.86 -22.02
N VAL A 113 7.28 -5.79 -21.46
CA VAL A 113 6.69 -5.01 -20.34
C VAL A 113 5.73 -3.89 -20.77
N GLY A 114 5.27 -3.90 -22.03
CA GLY A 114 4.25 -2.95 -22.50
C GLY A 114 4.74 -1.57 -22.97
N LYS A 115 6.03 -1.36 -23.23
CA LYS A 115 6.56 -0.04 -23.68
C LYS A 115 5.90 0.57 -24.93
N THR A 116 5.29 -0.25 -25.77
CA THR A 116 4.63 0.17 -27.04
C THR A 116 3.10 0.24 -26.91
N THR A 117 2.54 -0.23 -25.78
CA THR A 117 1.10 -0.36 -25.53
C THR A 117 0.58 0.85 -24.76
#